data_AF-A0A318A6Q9-F1
#
_entry.id   AF-A0A318A6Q9-F1
#
_cell.length_a   1.000
_cell.length_b   1.000
_cell.length_c   1.000
_cell.angle_alpha   90.00
_cell.angle_beta   90.00
_cell.angle_gamma   90.00
#
_symmetry.space_group_name_H-M   'P 1'
#
loop_
_entity.id
_entity.type
_entity.pdbx_description
1 polymer ?
#
loop_
_entity_poly.entity_id
_entity_poly.type
_entity_poly.pdbx_seq_one_letter_code
_entity_poly.pdbx_strand_id
1 'polypeptide(L)'
;MSFKHYHLVTQTNLHCGSGQSVGIVDQPIIRERATNLPIVPGATIRGVLRAHLSTDGKESALIKSLFGPNSKDGSESFVGAMSITDAHLLLLPVRSLYGIVAYITCPFILRRYKKELKLPIELPATDTAKARYANENKNVASDKVVFEELDIEAVKCDKAQQWAKQLSEIIYDKDETAKTDFQQHFVIVPDDVFAYLAETATEIRTRIRINLETGVVDGGALWTEESLPAESVLWGRYSLNERAQGYSVEHADEFNKQANSVLLQMGGNAGVGNGLVQLIMQEAKK
;
A
#
# COMPACT_ATOMS: atom_id res chain seq x y z
N MET A 1 8.00 -21.47 -9.99
CA MET A 1 7.08 -20.32 -9.91
C MET A 1 7.87 -19.07 -10.25
N SER A 2 7.44 -18.31 -11.25
CA SER A 2 7.99 -16.98 -11.51
C SER A 2 7.16 -15.96 -10.75
N PHE A 3 7.80 -15.14 -9.92
CA PHE A 3 7.12 -14.11 -9.14
C PHE A 3 7.22 -12.77 -9.87
N LYS A 4 6.05 -12.19 -10.11
CA LYS A 4 5.86 -10.82 -10.59
C LYS A 4 5.56 -9.89 -9.42
N HIS A 5 5.59 -8.59 -9.65
CA HIS A 5 5.38 -7.57 -8.64
C HIS A 5 4.05 -6.86 -8.86
N TYR A 6 3.47 -6.36 -7.78
CA TYR A 6 2.32 -5.47 -7.84
C TYR A 6 2.49 -4.33 -6.84
N HIS A 7 1.76 -3.26 -7.09
CA HIS A 7 1.67 -2.09 -6.22
C HIS A 7 0.22 -1.79 -5.88
N LEU A 8 0.01 -1.31 -4.66
CA LEU A 8 -1.27 -0.79 -4.19
C LEU A 8 -1.10 0.70 -3.95
N VAL A 9 -1.91 1.53 -4.59
CA VAL A 9 -1.93 3.00 -4.39
C VAL A 9 -3.29 3.36 -3.79
N THR A 10 -3.32 3.73 -2.52
CA THR A 10 -4.57 4.06 -1.83
C THR A 10 -5.13 5.37 -2.40
N GLN A 11 -6.37 5.39 -2.88
CA GLN A 11 -7.06 6.60 -3.36
C GLN A 11 -7.87 7.30 -2.26
N THR A 12 -8.17 6.56 -1.19
CA THR A 12 -8.85 7.00 0.02
C THR A 12 -8.17 6.36 1.22
N ASN A 13 -8.52 6.77 2.44
CA ASN A 13 -7.99 6.13 3.64
C ASN A 13 -8.26 4.62 3.62
N LEU A 14 -7.24 3.83 3.96
CA LEU A 14 -7.32 2.38 3.95
C LEU A 14 -7.27 1.83 5.38
N HIS A 15 -8.41 1.32 5.85
CA HIS A 15 -8.49 0.58 7.11
C HIS A 15 -8.40 -0.92 6.86
N CYS A 16 -7.20 -1.49 6.94
CA CYS A 16 -7.00 -2.94 6.99
C CYS A 16 -6.82 -3.35 8.46
N GLY A 17 -7.94 -3.51 9.18
CA GLY A 17 -7.96 -3.71 10.62
C GLY A 17 -7.42 -5.07 11.08
N SER A 18 -6.73 -5.08 12.22
CA SER A 18 -6.21 -6.28 12.89
C SER A 18 -7.17 -6.88 13.93
N GLY A 19 -8.38 -6.33 14.04
CA GLY A 19 -9.35 -6.62 15.09
C GLY A 19 -9.38 -5.51 16.15
N GLN A 20 -10.00 -5.81 17.29
CA GLN A 20 -9.98 -4.90 18.44
C GLN A 20 -8.67 -5.05 19.22
N SER A 21 -8.15 -3.94 19.71
CA SER A 21 -6.96 -3.87 20.55
C SER A 21 -7.28 -3.27 21.92
N VAL A 22 -6.46 -3.63 22.92
CA VAL A 22 -6.47 -2.99 24.26
C VAL A 22 -5.49 -1.78 24.28
N GLY A 23 -5.02 -1.35 23.12
CA GLY A 23 -4.12 -0.21 22.95
C GLY A 23 -4.84 1.14 22.98
N ILE A 24 -4.11 2.19 22.61
CA ILE A 24 -4.63 3.57 22.52
C ILE A 24 -5.69 3.69 21.41
N VAL A 25 -5.55 2.91 20.34
CA VAL A 25 -6.51 2.83 19.24
C VAL A 25 -7.32 1.54 19.39
N ASP A 26 -8.65 1.66 19.38
CA ASP A 26 -9.55 0.50 19.52
C ASP A 26 -9.45 -0.44 18.31
N GLN A 27 -9.35 0.11 17.10
CA GLN A 27 -9.22 -0.64 15.85
C GLN A 27 -7.98 -0.21 15.07
N PRO A 28 -6.80 -0.78 15.38
CA PRO A 28 -5.57 -0.48 14.66
C PRO A 28 -5.48 -1.23 13.32
N ILE A 29 -4.69 -0.68 12.40
CA ILE A 29 -4.35 -1.37 11.14
C ILE A 29 -3.34 -2.49 11.37
N ILE A 30 -3.22 -3.42 10.42
CA ILE A 30 -2.25 -4.51 10.49
C ILE A 30 -0.83 -3.99 10.22
N ARG A 31 0.12 -4.44 11.05
CA ARG A 31 1.55 -4.08 10.96
C ARG A 31 2.44 -5.34 10.93
N GLU A 32 3.55 -5.30 10.20
CA GLU A 32 4.57 -6.35 10.21
C GLU A 32 5.24 -6.40 11.59
N ARG A 33 5.14 -7.53 12.29
CA ARG A 33 5.59 -7.65 13.70
C ARG A 33 7.05 -7.26 13.93
N ALA A 34 7.93 -7.55 12.96
CA ALA A 34 9.36 -7.32 13.11
C ALA A 34 9.77 -5.83 12.98
N THR A 35 8.98 -5.03 12.27
CA THR A 35 9.31 -3.64 11.94
C THR A 35 8.29 -2.62 12.44
N ASN A 36 7.12 -3.09 12.89
CA ASN A 36 5.94 -2.30 13.19
C ASN A 36 5.42 -1.45 12.01
N LEU A 37 5.86 -1.72 10.77
CA LEU A 37 5.40 -0.98 9.60
C LEU A 37 4.04 -1.49 9.11
N PRO A 38 3.14 -0.61 8.65
CA PRO A 38 1.86 -1.01 8.07
C PRO A 38 2.03 -1.99 6.89
N ILE A 39 1.15 -2.99 6.83
CA ILE A 39 1.05 -3.93 5.71
C ILE A 39 -0.41 -4.17 5.34
N VAL A 40 -0.62 -4.63 4.11
CA VAL A 40 -1.88 -5.29 3.73
C VAL A 40 -1.59 -6.78 3.58
N PRO A 41 -2.23 -7.68 4.36
CA PRO A 41 -2.00 -9.10 4.24
C PRO A 41 -2.34 -9.64 2.84
N GLY A 42 -1.55 -10.60 2.36
CA GLY A 42 -1.78 -11.27 1.08
C GLY A 42 -3.13 -11.97 1.06
N ALA A 43 -3.59 -12.48 2.21
CA ALA A 43 -4.93 -13.05 2.35
C ALA A 43 -6.04 -12.03 2.07
N THR A 44 -5.89 -10.78 2.54
CA THR A 44 -6.82 -9.68 2.25
C THR A 44 -6.86 -9.38 0.76
N ILE A 45 -5.69 -9.23 0.13
CA ILE A 45 -5.58 -8.92 -1.30
C ILE A 45 -6.15 -10.07 -2.14
N ARG A 46 -5.84 -11.31 -1.77
CA ARG A 46 -6.37 -12.53 -2.40
C ARG A 46 -7.90 -12.58 -2.31
N GLY A 47 -8.46 -12.27 -1.15
CA GLY A 47 -9.91 -12.24 -0.94
C GLY A 47 -10.60 -11.16 -1.76
N VAL A 48 -10.03 -9.95 -1.80
CA VAL A 48 -10.54 -8.82 -2.59
C VAL A 48 -10.48 -9.13 -4.08
N LEU A 49 -9.38 -9.68 -4.58
CA LEU A 49 -9.27 -10.08 -5.99
C LEU A 49 -10.27 -11.18 -6.36
N ARG A 50 -10.44 -12.19 -5.50
CA ARG A 50 -11.46 -13.22 -5.70
C ARG A 50 -12.86 -12.60 -5.80
N ALA A 51 -13.20 -11.70 -4.88
CA ALA A 51 -14.50 -11.03 -4.86
C ALA A 51 -14.70 -10.12 -6.09
N HIS A 52 -13.67 -9.35 -6.48
CA HIS A 52 -13.72 -8.46 -7.63
C HIS A 52 -13.94 -9.22 -8.95
N LEU A 53 -13.28 -10.37 -9.11
CA LEU A 53 -13.42 -11.21 -10.31
C LEU A 53 -14.72 -12.04 -10.31
N SER A 54 -15.47 -12.05 -9.20
CA SER A 54 -16.73 -12.78 -9.08
C SER A 54 -17.89 -11.98 -9.64
N THR A 55 -18.34 -12.32 -10.85
CA THR A 55 -19.56 -11.77 -11.44
C THR A 55 -20.80 -12.42 -10.82
N ASP A 56 -21.77 -11.61 -10.36
CA ASP A 56 -23.08 -12.05 -9.83
C ASP A 56 -23.02 -13.14 -8.74
N GLY A 57 -21.93 -13.20 -7.97
CA GLY A 57 -21.74 -14.20 -6.92
C GLY A 57 -21.53 -15.63 -7.43
N LYS A 58 -21.26 -15.82 -8.73
CA LYS A 58 -20.98 -17.13 -9.32
C LYS A 58 -19.47 -17.33 -9.49
N GLU A 59 -18.98 -18.52 -9.12
CA GLU A 59 -17.58 -18.88 -9.35
C GLU A 59 -17.36 -19.31 -10.80
N SER A 60 -16.64 -18.49 -11.56
CA SER A 60 -16.15 -18.84 -12.89
C SER A 60 -15.02 -19.87 -12.82
N ALA A 61 -14.73 -20.53 -13.95
CA ALA A 61 -13.58 -21.43 -14.07
C ALA A 61 -12.25 -20.69 -13.78
N LEU A 62 -12.15 -19.41 -14.16
CA LEU A 62 -11.05 -18.51 -13.80
C LEU A 62 -10.86 -18.42 -12.28
N ILE A 63 -11.94 -18.16 -11.52
CA ILE A 63 -11.86 -18.04 -10.05
C ILE A 63 -11.39 -19.34 -9.43
N LYS A 64 -11.98 -20.48 -9.83
CA LYS A 64 -11.56 -21.77 -9.29
C LYS A 64 -10.09 -22.06 -9.62
N SER A 65 -9.66 -21.78 -10.85
CA SER A 65 -8.27 -21.91 -11.30
C SER A 65 -7.30 -21.11 -10.41
N LEU A 66 -7.60 -19.84 -10.15
CA LEU A 66 -6.71 -18.95 -9.40
C LEU A 66 -6.77 -19.16 -7.88
N PHE A 67 -7.97 -19.31 -7.31
CA PHE A 67 -8.21 -19.25 -5.87
C PHE A 67 -8.59 -20.60 -5.24
N GLY A 68 -8.83 -21.62 -6.05
CA GLY A 68 -9.38 -22.90 -5.61
C GLY A 68 -10.91 -22.84 -5.43
N PRO A 69 -11.61 -23.98 -5.43
CA PRO A 69 -13.07 -24.02 -5.30
C PRO A 69 -13.53 -23.58 -3.91
N ASN A 70 -14.69 -22.93 -3.82
CA ASN A 70 -15.41 -22.75 -2.55
C ASN A 70 -16.25 -24.01 -2.26
N SER A 71 -15.63 -25.13 -1.87
CA SER A 71 -16.40 -26.33 -1.54
C SER A 71 -16.84 -26.32 -0.08
N LYS A 72 -18.14 -26.13 0.16
CA LYS A 72 -18.79 -26.50 1.43
C LYS A 72 -19.05 -28.01 1.51
N ASP A 73 -19.21 -28.67 0.36
CA ASP A 73 -19.64 -30.07 0.25
C ASP A 73 -18.54 -31.06 -0.22
N GLY A 74 -17.28 -30.59 -0.34
CA GLY A 74 -16.10 -31.44 -0.58
C GLY A 74 -15.99 -32.14 -1.95
N SER A 75 -16.86 -31.85 -2.93
CA SER A 75 -16.85 -32.51 -4.25
C SER A 75 -15.65 -32.17 -5.14
N GLU A 76 -15.09 -30.97 -4.99
CA GLU A 76 -13.85 -30.51 -5.63
C GLU A 76 -12.93 -29.93 -4.56
N SER A 77 -11.69 -30.43 -4.49
CA SER A 77 -10.68 -29.95 -3.53
C SER A 77 -9.31 -29.89 -4.21
N PHE A 78 -8.93 -28.70 -4.65
CA PHE A 78 -7.59 -28.40 -5.13
C PHE A 78 -7.15 -27.00 -4.71
N VAL A 79 -5.85 -26.78 -4.63
CA VAL A 79 -5.28 -25.47 -4.31
C VAL A 79 -5.24 -24.61 -5.57
N GLY A 80 -5.74 -23.38 -5.47
CA GLY A 80 -5.67 -22.41 -6.57
C GLY A 80 -4.23 -22.10 -7.00
N ALA A 81 -4.06 -21.75 -8.27
CA ALA A 81 -2.76 -21.46 -8.85
C ALA A 81 -2.10 -20.20 -8.29
N MET A 82 -2.87 -19.24 -7.75
CA MET A 82 -2.35 -17.96 -7.30
C MET A 82 -1.72 -18.03 -5.91
N SER A 83 -0.45 -17.62 -5.85
CA SER A 83 0.22 -17.23 -4.62
C SER A 83 0.46 -15.72 -4.63
N ILE A 84 0.07 -15.03 -3.56
CA ILE A 84 0.23 -13.60 -3.39
C ILE A 84 0.77 -13.32 -1.99
N THR A 85 1.76 -12.44 -1.89
CA THR A 85 2.40 -12.08 -0.63
C THR A 85 1.65 -10.95 0.06
N ASP A 86 2.07 -10.62 1.28
CA ASP A 86 1.69 -9.34 1.89
C ASP A 86 2.21 -8.18 1.04
N ALA A 87 1.50 -7.06 1.07
CA ALA A 87 1.98 -5.79 0.53
C ALA A 87 2.61 -4.96 1.65
N HIS A 88 3.87 -4.60 1.46
CA HIS A 88 4.67 -3.81 2.39
C HIS A 88 4.60 -2.32 2.04
N LEU A 89 4.57 -1.43 3.04
CA LEU A 89 4.55 0.02 2.86
C LEU A 89 5.82 0.54 2.16
N LEU A 90 5.67 1.12 0.97
CA LEU A 90 6.75 1.72 0.15
C LEU A 90 6.89 3.22 0.39
N LEU A 91 5.75 3.92 0.35
CA LEU A 91 5.64 5.37 0.47
C LEU A 91 4.53 5.71 1.44
N LEU A 92 4.84 6.63 2.36
CA LEU A 92 3.88 7.21 3.28
C LEU A 92 3.76 8.70 2.97
N PRO A 93 2.58 9.22 2.64
CA PRO A 93 2.34 10.65 2.59
C PRO A 93 2.23 11.18 4.02
N VAL A 94 2.97 12.24 4.31
CA VAL A 94 2.96 12.93 5.60
C VAL A 94 2.77 14.43 5.40
N ARG A 95 2.12 15.09 6.35
CA ARG A 95 1.97 16.54 6.32
C ARG A 95 3.33 17.21 6.37
N SER A 96 3.58 18.13 5.45
CA SER A 96 4.80 18.93 5.40
C SER A 96 4.45 20.40 5.57
N LEU A 97 5.22 21.12 6.40
CA LEU A 97 5.05 22.56 6.58
C LEU A 97 5.22 23.32 5.26
N TYR A 98 6.17 22.88 4.43
CA TYR A 98 6.40 23.40 3.08
C TYR A 98 5.90 22.40 2.04
N GLY A 99 5.23 22.86 0.98
CA GLY A 99 4.76 21.98 -0.09
C GLY A 99 3.57 21.08 0.27
N ILE A 100 2.89 21.31 1.40
CA ILE A 100 1.64 20.64 1.84
C ILE A 100 1.84 19.17 2.26
N VAL A 101 2.40 18.34 1.39
CA VAL A 101 2.59 16.90 1.58
C VAL A 101 4.00 16.49 1.16
N ALA A 102 4.58 15.53 1.85
CA ALA A 102 5.79 14.84 1.43
C ALA A 102 5.51 13.35 1.28
N TYR A 103 5.90 12.76 0.15
CA TYR A 103 5.90 11.31 -0.06
C TYR A 103 7.22 10.75 0.46
N ILE A 104 7.19 10.24 1.69
CA ILE A 104 8.41 9.80 2.37
C ILE A 104 8.66 8.30 2.18
N THR A 105 9.94 7.93 2.19
CA THR A 105 10.45 6.55 2.32
C THR A 105 11.78 6.57 3.08
N CYS A 106 12.41 5.41 3.26
CA CYS A 106 13.70 5.30 3.95
C CYS A 106 14.65 4.29 3.30
N PRO A 107 15.97 4.38 3.58
CA PRO A 107 16.96 3.42 3.10
C PRO A 107 16.62 1.95 3.38
N PHE A 108 16.03 1.63 4.53
CA PHE A 108 15.60 0.28 4.89
C PHE A 108 14.58 -0.28 3.88
N ILE A 109 13.54 0.49 3.56
CA ILE A 109 12.50 0.12 2.59
C ILE A 109 13.11 0.02 1.19
N LEU A 110 13.84 1.04 0.76
CA LEU A 110 14.44 1.07 -0.57
C LEU A 110 15.42 -0.09 -0.79
N ARG A 111 16.13 -0.54 0.24
CA ARG A 111 17.00 -1.72 0.17
C ARG A 111 16.21 -3.00 -0.11
N ARG A 112 15.08 -3.21 0.58
CA ARG A 112 14.19 -4.37 0.36
C ARG A 112 13.59 -4.31 -1.05
N TYR A 113 13.06 -3.15 -1.43
CA TYR A 113 12.47 -2.91 -2.74
C TYR A 113 13.49 -3.10 -3.89
N LYS A 114 14.69 -2.51 -3.78
CA LYS A 114 15.82 -2.71 -4.72
C LYS A 114 16.14 -4.18 -4.90
N LYS A 115 16.29 -4.92 -3.79
CA LYS A 115 16.64 -6.35 -3.81
C LYS A 115 15.57 -7.18 -4.51
N GLU A 116 14.30 -6.87 -4.27
CA GLU A 116 13.18 -7.62 -4.85
C GLU A 116 12.95 -7.36 -6.33
N LEU A 117 13.08 -6.11 -6.78
CA LEU A 117 12.90 -5.73 -8.18
C LEU A 117 14.20 -5.77 -9.00
N LYS A 118 15.34 -6.04 -8.34
CA LYS A 118 16.69 -6.01 -8.94
C LYS A 118 17.00 -4.66 -9.62
N LEU A 119 16.59 -3.56 -9.00
CA LEU A 119 16.74 -2.23 -9.56
C LEU A 119 18.23 -1.81 -9.59
N PRO A 120 18.72 -1.23 -10.70
CA PRO A 120 20.11 -0.77 -10.83
C PRO A 120 20.35 0.62 -10.20
N ILE A 121 19.58 0.97 -9.17
CA ILE A 121 19.64 2.28 -8.50
C ILE A 121 20.37 2.11 -7.17
N GLU A 122 21.39 2.93 -6.92
CA GLU A 122 22.10 2.90 -5.64
C GLU A 122 21.28 3.53 -4.51
N LEU A 123 21.48 3.03 -3.29
CA LEU A 123 20.88 3.65 -2.11
C LEU A 123 21.56 5.02 -1.87
N PRO A 124 20.82 6.02 -1.34
CA PRO A 124 21.45 7.26 -0.90
C PRO A 124 22.47 6.98 0.22
N ALA A 125 23.45 7.88 0.38
CA ALA A 125 24.50 7.75 1.38
C ALA A 125 23.92 7.63 2.81
N THR A 126 24.51 6.75 3.62
CA THR A 126 24.04 6.27 4.93
C THR A 126 24.25 7.24 6.09
N ASP A 127 24.38 8.54 5.85
CA ASP A 127 24.31 9.50 6.95
C ASP A 127 22.88 9.48 7.48
N THR A 128 22.72 8.84 8.63
CA THR A 128 21.44 8.52 9.26
C THR A 128 20.79 9.73 9.92
N ALA A 129 21.42 10.90 9.92
CA ALA A 129 20.87 12.08 10.57
C ALA A 129 20.03 12.97 9.65
N LYS A 130 20.22 12.86 8.33
CA LYS A 130 19.70 13.85 7.36
C LYS A 130 18.74 13.24 6.36
N ALA A 131 17.70 13.98 6.03
CA ALA A 131 16.83 13.68 4.90
C ALA A 131 17.55 13.94 3.57
N ARG A 132 17.08 13.27 2.51
CA ARG A 132 17.58 13.38 1.14
C ARG A 132 16.43 13.69 0.20
N TYR A 133 16.57 14.74 -0.60
CA TYR A 133 15.50 15.20 -1.47
C TYR A 133 15.95 15.28 -2.93
N ALA A 134 14.96 15.17 -3.82
CA ALA A 134 15.10 15.28 -5.28
C ALA A 134 15.32 16.75 -5.74
N ASN A 135 15.48 17.00 -7.03
CA ASN A 135 15.64 18.36 -7.55
C ASN A 135 14.34 19.18 -7.33
N GLU A 136 14.49 20.48 -7.07
CA GLU A 136 13.37 21.44 -6.97
C GLU A 136 12.28 21.01 -5.97
N ASN A 137 12.69 20.32 -4.90
CA ASN A 137 11.76 19.80 -3.93
C ASN A 137 11.03 20.92 -3.18
N LYS A 138 9.70 20.83 -3.10
CA LYS A 138 8.79 21.82 -2.50
C LYS A 138 8.72 21.73 -0.98
N ASN A 139 9.25 20.67 -0.37
CA ASN A 139 9.21 20.45 1.07
C ASN A 139 10.41 21.05 1.83
N VAL A 140 11.42 21.56 1.11
CA VAL A 140 12.65 22.07 1.71
C VAL A 140 12.64 23.58 1.83
N ALA A 141 12.96 24.09 3.01
CA ALA A 141 13.29 25.50 3.23
C ALA A 141 14.52 25.59 4.14
N SER A 142 15.50 26.43 3.77
CA SER A 142 16.73 26.64 4.56
C SER A 142 17.44 25.33 4.96
N ASP A 143 17.62 24.42 3.98
CA ASP A 143 18.25 23.10 4.16
C ASP A 143 17.59 22.20 5.21
N LYS A 144 16.28 22.39 5.42
CA LYS A 144 15.47 21.61 6.35
C LYS A 144 14.14 21.20 5.74
N VAL A 145 13.62 20.08 6.22
CA VAL A 145 12.24 19.66 6.02
C VAL A 145 11.55 19.62 7.38
N VAL A 146 10.26 19.97 7.40
CA VAL A 146 9.45 19.91 8.63
C VAL A 146 8.23 19.04 8.36
N PHE A 147 8.26 17.82 8.90
CA PHE A 147 7.20 16.82 8.74
C PHE A 147 6.49 16.61 10.07
N GLU A 148 5.19 16.90 10.09
CA GLU A 148 4.44 17.13 11.31
C GLU A 148 5.13 18.13 12.25
N GLU A 149 5.75 17.62 13.32
CA GLU A 149 6.48 18.37 14.35
C GLU A 149 7.99 18.15 14.30
N LEU A 150 8.47 17.33 13.37
CA LEU A 150 9.89 16.98 13.24
C LEU A 150 10.60 17.92 12.27
N ASP A 151 11.60 18.63 12.77
CA ASP A 151 12.57 19.39 11.97
C ASP A 151 13.80 18.52 11.69
N ILE A 152 14.10 18.31 10.40
CA ILE A 152 15.15 17.41 9.94
C ILE A 152 16.03 18.16 8.94
N GLU A 153 17.34 18.16 9.16
CA GLU A 153 18.30 18.65 8.16
C GLU A 153 18.16 17.84 6.86
N ALA A 154 18.13 18.54 5.73
CA ALA A 154 17.89 17.95 4.44
C ALA A 154 19.02 18.32 3.48
N VAL A 155 19.46 17.36 2.67
CA VAL A 155 20.50 17.59 1.67
C VAL A 155 20.05 17.05 0.32
N LYS A 156 20.26 17.85 -0.71
CA LYS A 156 19.99 17.47 -2.10
C LYS A 156 20.76 16.20 -2.46
N CYS A 157 20.10 15.26 -3.16
CA CYS A 157 20.72 13.98 -3.50
C CYS A 157 20.29 13.46 -4.87
N ASP A 158 21.24 13.25 -5.77
CA ASP A 158 20.97 12.68 -7.11
C ASP A 158 20.36 11.27 -7.03
N LYS A 159 20.67 10.50 -5.99
CA LYS A 159 20.04 9.19 -5.77
C LYS A 159 18.58 9.33 -5.39
N ALA A 160 18.21 10.35 -4.60
CA ALA A 160 16.80 10.63 -4.33
C ALA A 160 16.05 10.97 -5.62
N GLN A 161 16.65 11.76 -6.52
CA GLN A 161 16.07 12.03 -7.85
C GLN A 161 15.88 10.77 -8.69
N GLN A 162 16.86 9.85 -8.71
CA GLN A 162 16.76 8.59 -9.44
C GLN A 162 15.61 7.71 -8.90
N TRP A 163 15.48 7.62 -7.58
CA TRP A 163 14.38 6.91 -6.92
C TRP A 163 13.02 7.55 -7.21
N ALA A 164 12.93 8.87 -7.08
CA ALA A 164 11.69 9.62 -7.36
C ALA A 164 11.21 9.35 -8.79
N LYS A 165 12.12 9.44 -9.77
CA LYS A 165 11.82 9.14 -11.18
C LYS A 165 11.32 7.71 -11.35
N GLN A 166 12.07 6.72 -10.85
CA GLN A 166 11.71 5.31 -10.96
C GLN A 166 10.34 4.97 -10.36
N LEU A 167 10.01 5.57 -9.21
CA LEU A 167 8.71 5.33 -8.55
C LEU A 167 7.59 6.05 -9.29
N SER A 168 7.81 7.29 -9.75
CA SER A 168 6.79 8.05 -10.49
C SER A 168 6.41 7.38 -11.82
N GLU A 169 7.36 6.76 -12.52
CA GLU A 169 7.09 5.98 -13.74
C GLU A 169 6.18 4.78 -13.46
N ILE A 170 6.24 4.20 -12.27
CA ILE A 170 5.42 3.04 -11.88
C ILE A 170 4.02 3.49 -11.48
N ILE A 171 3.92 4.54 -10.67
CA ILE A 171 2.67 4.99 -10.05
C ILE A 171 1.82 5.79 -11.03
N TYR A 172 2.47 6.60 -11.89
CA TYR A 172 1.82 7.58 -12.75
C TYR A 172 2.20 7.41 -14.23
N ASP A 173 2.37 6.18 -14.74
CA ASP A 173 2.92 5.83 -16.08
C ASP A 173 2.52 6.76 -17.24
N LYS A 174 1.31 7.35 -17.22
CA LYS A 174 0.78 8.22 -18.29
C LYS A 174 0.51 9.68 -17.91
N ASP A 175 0.81 10.10 -16.69
CA ASP A 175 0.55 11.46 -16.20
C ASP A 175 1.86 12.18 -15.86
N GLU A 176 2.43 12.90 -16.83
CA GLU A 176 3.69 13.63 -16.66
C GLU A 176 3.60 14.76 -15.62
N THR A 177 2.42 15.36 -15.45
CA THR A 177 2.20 16.39 -14.45
C THR A 177 2.27 15.78 -13.05
N ALA A 178 1.57 14.66 -12.83
CA ALA A 178 1.61 13.93 -11.57
C ALA A 178 3.01 13.35 -11.29
N LYS A 179 3.73 12.86 -12.32
CA LYS A 179 5.12 12.42 -12.15
C LYS A 179 6.02 13.55 -11.65
N THR A 180 5.89 14.74 -12.26
CA THR A 180 6.68 15.91 -11.88
C THR A 180 6.35 16.36 -10.46
N ASP A 181 5.06 16.45 -10.13
CA ASP A 181 4.63 16.88 -8.80
C ASP A 181 5.06 15.89 -7.71
N PHE A 182 4.91 14.58 -7.96
CA PHE A 182 5.41 13.54 -7.06
C PHE A 182 6.92 13.67 -6.82
N GLN A 183 7.71 13.87 -7.87
CA GLN A 183 9.16 14.04 -7.74
C GLN A 183 9.53 15.28 -6.92
N GLN A 184 8.76 16.37 -7.05
CA GLN A 184 8.93 17.59 -6.25
C GLN A 184 8.50 17.44 -4.79
N HIS A 185 7.76 16.40 -4.43
CA HIS A 185 7.33 16.09 -3.06
C HIS A 185 7.98 14.82 -2.47
N PHE A 186 8.89 14.17 -3.19
CA PHE A 186 9.53 12.94 -2.74
C PHE A 186 10.75 13.21 -1.86
N VAL A 187 10.77 12.61 -0.66
CA VAL A 187 11.87 12.76 0.30
C VAL A 187 12.23 11.41 0.91
N ILE A 188 13.52 11.09 0.97
CA ILE A 188 14.03 9.92 1.68
C ILE A 188 14.49 10.38 3.06
N VAL A 189 13.83 9.92 4.12
CA VAL A 189 14.17 10.25 5.51
C VAL A 189 15.02 9.13 6.14
N PRO A 190 15.68 9.38 7.29
CA PRO A 190 16.29 8.33 8.09
C PRO A 190 15.31 7.20 8.46
N ASP A 191 15.83 5.99 8.66
CA ASP A 191 15.02 4.81 8.98
C ASP A 191 14.17 5.01 10.25
N ASP A 192 14.76 5.58 11.31
CA ASP A 192 14.06 5.82 12.58
C ASP A 192 12.99 6.90 12.47
N VAL A 193 13.23 7.94 11.66
CA VAL A 193 12.23 8.98 11.37
C VAL A 193 11.05 8.38 10.61
N PHE A 194 11.32 7.53 9.61
CA PHE A 194 10.26 6.86 8.87
C PHE A 194 9.45 5.93 9.78
N ALA A 195 10.12 5.14 10.64
CA ALA A 195 9.45 4.24 11.57
C ALA A 195 8.54 5.01 12.54
N TYR A 196 9.00 6.13 13.08
CA TYR A 196 8.19 7.02 13.92
C TYR A 196 6.97 7.55 13.18
N LEU A 197 7.16 8.14 11.98
CA LEU A 197 6.06 8.71 11.21
C LEU A 197 5.08 7.65 10.70
N ALA A 198 5.54 6.44 10.40
CA ALA A 198 4.66 5.32 10.05
C ALA A 198 3.79 4.85 11.22
N GLU A 199 4.12 5.21 12.45
CA GLU A 199 3.32 4.96 13.66
C GLU A 199 2.43 6.15 14.03
N THR A 200 2.90 7.39 13.83
CA THR A 200 2.25 8.59 14.36
C THR A 200 1.49 9.41 13.32
N ALA A 201 1.85 9.32 12.03
CA ALA A 201 1.24 10.09 10.94
C ALA A 201 0.15 9.28 10.18
N THR A 202 -0.32 8.18 10.75
CA THR A 202 -1.54 7.49 10.26
C THR A 202 -2.79 8.23 10.70
N GLU A 203 -3.87 8.03 9.95
CA GLU A 203 -5.15 8.68 10.21
C GLU A 203 -5.87 8.01 11.40
N ILE A 204 -6.02 8.73 12.52
CA ILE A 204 -6.84 8.28 13.65
C ILE A 204 -8.16 9.04 13.65
N ARG A 205 -9.27 8.31 13.51
CA ARG A 205 -10.63 8.88 13.53
C ARG A 205 -11.44 8.35 14.70
N THR A 206 -11.99 9.27 15.49
CA THR A 206 -12.99 8.94 16.51
C THR A 206 -14.36 8.83 15.87
N ARG A 207 -15.08 7.74 16.15
CA ARG A 207 -16.42 7.46 15.64
C ARG A 207 -17.39 7.25 16.79
N ILE A 208 -18.64 7.64 16.53
CA ILE A 208 -19.76 7.48 17.45
C ILE A 208 -20.96 6.87 16.75
N ARG A 209 -21.83 6.20 17.51
CA ARG A 209 -23.20 5.91 17.07
C ARG A 209 -24.17 6.80 17.83
N ILE A 210 -24.99 7.54 17.10
CA ILE A 210 -26.03 8.39 17.67
C ILE A 210 -27.32 7.58 17.82
N ASN A 211 -27.92 7.69 19.00
CA ASN A 211 -29.26 7.22 19.28
C ASN A 211 -30.28 8.10 18.51
N LEU A 212 -31.09 7.50 17.64
CA LEU A 212 -32.00 8.24 16.77
C LEU A 212 -33.17 8.92 17.51
N GLU A 213 -33.53 8.45 18.70
CA GLU A 213 -34.63 9.02 19.49
C GLU A 213 -34.17 10.22 20.33
N THR A 214 -32.99 10.10 20.94
CA THR A 214 -32.48 11.11 21.88
C THR A 214 -31.53 12.13 21.24
N GLY A 215 -30.94 11.80 20.09
CA GLY A 215 -29.90 12.61 19.44
C GLY A 215 -28.54 12.62 20.15
N VAL A 216 -28.36 11.76 21.17
CA VAL A 216 -27.12 11.62 21.95
C VAL A 216 -26.39 10.33 21.59
N VAL A 217 -25.10 10.23 21.90
CA VAL A 217 -24.31 9.00 21.70
C VAL A 217 -24.89 7.82 22.48
N ASP A 218 -25.05 6.67 21.82
CA ASP A 218 -25.42 5.41 22.47
C ASP A 218 -24.35 5.00 23.50
N GLY A 219 -24.78 4.43 24.63
CA GLY A 219 -23.87 3.92 25.65
C GLY A 219 -22.85 2.92 25.08
N GLY A 220 -21.56 3.21 25.23
CA GLY A 220 -20.47 2.37 24.73
C GLY A 220 -20.20 2.45 23.22
N ALA A 221 -20.90 3.32 22.48
CA ALA A 221 -20.72 3.48 21.05
C ALA A 221 -19.81 4.68 20.71
N LEU A 222 -18.61 4.67 21.27
CA LEU A 222 -17.51 5.60 20.99
C LEU A 222 -16.24 4.75 20.81
N TRP A 223 -15.56 4.90 19.68
CA TRP A 223 -14.32 4.17 19.42
C TRP A 223 -13.42 4.92 18.44
N THR A 224 -12.16 4.49 18.34
CA THR A 224 -11.14 5.04 17.45
C THR A 224 -10.71 4.01 16.40
N GLU A 225 -10.53 4.46 15.17
CA GLU A 225 -10.08 3.64 14.05
C GLU A 225 -8.83 4.27 13.44
N GLU A 226 -7.80 3.46 13.23
CA GLU A 226 -6.59 3.86 12.47
C GLU A 226 -6.76 3.52 10.99
N SER A 227 -6.18 4.32 10.10
CA SER A 227 -6.12 4.03 8.67
C SER A 227 -4.80 4.51 8.07
N LEU A 228 -4.33 3.80 7.03
CA LEU A 228 -3.34 4.38 6.15
C LEU A 228 -3.94 5.60 5.44
N PRO A 229 -3.24 6.74 5.35
CA PRO A 229 -3.71 7.89 4.60
C PRO A 229 -3.85 7.56 3.11
N ALA A 230 -4.74 8.30 2.42
CA ALA A 230 -4.78 8.29 0.96
C ALA A 230 -3.39 8.61 0.38
N GLU A 231 -3.12 8.16 -0.85
CA GLU A 231 -1.85 8.27 -1.57
C GLU A 231 -0.66 7.47 -0.99
N SER A 232 -0.89 6.66 0.04
CA SER A 232 0.05 5.62 0.47
C SER A 232 0.29 4.60 -0.64
N VAL A 233 1.55 4.18 -0.81
CA VAL A 233 1.94 3.16 -1.78
C VAL A 233 2.50 1.95 -1.06
N LEU A 234 2.01 0.77 -1.42
CA LEU A 234 2.52 -0.51 -0.95
C LEU A 234 2.97 -1.38 -2.12
N TRP A 235 3.86 -2.34 -1.89
CA TRP A 235 4.31 -3.29 -2.91
C TRP A 235 4.31 -4.72 -2.39
N GLY A 236 4.05 -5.67 -3.28
CA GLY A 236 4.17 -7.10 -2.99
C GLY A 236 4.45 -7.91 -4.24
N ARG A 237 4.35 -9.23 -4.11
CA ARG A 237 4.63 -10.18 -5.19
C ARG A 237 3.50 -11.17 -5.36
N TYR A 238 3.30 -11.60 -6.60
CA TYR A 238 2.37 -12.66 -6.92
C TYR A 238 3.00 -13.64 -7.91
N SER A 239 2.51 -14.87 -7.92
CA SER A 239 2.87 -15.87 -8.92
C SER A 239 1.67 -16.74 -9.26
N LEU A 240 1.67 -17.28 -10.47
CA LEU A 240 0.74 -18.30 -10.89
C LEU A 240 1.52 -19.62 -11.01
N ASN A 241 1.11 -20.62 -10.24
CA ASN A 241 1.69 -21.95 -10.28
C ASN A 241 1.10 -22.73 -11.46
N GLU A 242 1.86 -22.79 -12.56
CA GLU A 242 1.49 -23.50 -13.79
C GLU A 242 1.26 -25.00 -13.59
N ARG A 243 1.73 -25.57 -12.47
CA ARG A 243 1.54 -26.99 -12.11
C ARG A 243 0.30 -27.23 -11.24
N ALA A 244 -0.45 -26.18 -10.89
CA ALA A 244 -1.68 -26.35 -10.12
C ALA A 244 -2.74 -27.06 -10.97
N GLN A 245 -3.52 -27.95 -10.36
CA GLN A 245 -4.49 -28.81 -11.05
C GLN A 245 -5.51 -28.03 -11.90
N GLY A 246 -5.93 -26.85 -11.44
CA GLY A 246 -6.90 -26.00 -12.15
C GLY A 246 -6.27 -24.95 -13.08
N TYR A 247 -4.95 -24.91 -13.21
CA TYR A 247 -4.27 -23.88 -14.01
C TYR A 247 -4.61 -24.00 -15.50
N SER A 248 -4.82 -22.85 -16.14
CA SER A 248 -4.89 -22.73 -17.59
C SER A 248 -4.22 -21.42 -18.02
N VAL A 249 -3.57 -21.44 -19.19
CA VAL A 249 -2.90 -20.26 -19.76
C VAL A 249 -3.93 -19.20 -20.11
N GLU A 250 -5.09 -19.60 -20.62
CA GLU A 250 -6.20 -18.71 -20.94
C GLU A 250 -6.69 -17.96 -19.70
N HIS A 251 -6.85 -18.66 -18.57
CA HIS A 251 -7.20 -18.04 -17.29
C HIS A 251 -6.11 -17.10 -16.76
N ALA A 252 -4.84 -17.44 -16.93
CA ALA A 252 -3.74 -16.57 -16.55
C ALA A 252 -3.72 -15.27 -17.38
N ASP A 253 -3.97 -15.37 -18.68
CA ASP A 253 -4.05 -14.22 -19.58
C ASP A 253 -5.28 -13.35 -19.31
N GLU A 254 -6.43 -13.97 -19.05
CA GLU A 254 -7.65 -13.28 -18.64
C GLU A 254 -7.44 -12.51 -17.32
N PHE A 255 -6.79 -13.14 -16.33
CA PHE A 255 -6.43 -12.48 -15.08
C PHE A 255 -5.56 -11.24 -15.31
N ASN A 256 -4.48 -11.36 -16.09
CA ASN A 256 -3.58 -10.23 -16.33
C ASN A 256 -4.31 -9.06 -17.03
N LYS A 257 -5.30 -9.34 -17.88
CA LYS A 257 -6.13 -8.31 -18.51
C LYS A 257 -7.08 -7.61 -17.54
N GLN A 258 -7.72 -8.36 -16.64
CA GLN A 258 -8.72 -7.82 -15.72
C GLN A 258 -8.11 -7.18 -14.47
N ALA A 259 -6.95 -7.65 -14.01
CA ALA A 259 -6.34 -7.20 -12.76
C ALA A 259 -5.31 -6.07 -12.93
N ASN A 260 -4.91 -5.75 -14.16
CA ASN A 260 -3.94 -4.67 -14.39
C ASN A 260 -4.60 -3.29 -14.33
N SER A 261 -4.06 -2.39 -13.50
CA SER A 261 -4.58 -1.04 -13.28
C SER A 261 -6.07 -1.00 -12.97
N VAL A 262 -6.51 -1.83 -12.03
CA VAL A 262 -7.90 -1.87 -11.56
C VAL A 262 -8.08 -1.17 -10.20
N LEU A 263 -9.20 -0.48 -10.03
CA LEU A 263 -9.60 0.10 -8.76
C LEU A 263 -10.38 -0.95 -7.94
N LEU A 264 -9.88 -1.23 -6.73
CA LEU A 264 -10.43 -2.23 -5.82
C LEU A 264 -10.99 -1.59 -4.55
N GLN A 265 -12.01 -2.22 -3.99
CA GLN A 265 -12.51 -1.93 -2.65
C GLN A 265 -11.84 -2.87 -1.65
N MET A 266 -11.03 -2.32 -0.73
CA MET A 266 -10.16 -3.09 0.16
C MET A 266 -10.29 -2.62 1.61
N GLY A 267 -10.20 -3.56 2.55
CA GLY A 267 -10.33 -3.27 3.97
C GLY A 267 -11.78 -3.03 4.43
N GLY A 268 -11.93 -2.48 5.62
CA GLY A 268 -13.22 -2.12 6.21
C GLY A 268 -13.72 -0.75 5.72
N ASN A 269 -14.90 -0.36 6.21
CA ASN A 269 -15.45 0.99 6.03
C ASN A 269 -15.77 1.43 4.59
N ALA A 270 -16.03 0.48 3.68
CA ALA A 270 -16.48 0.78 2.31
C ALA A 270 -17.73 1.69 2.27
N GLY A 271 -18.71 1.43 3.14
CA GLY A 271 -19.97 2.21 3.21
C GLY A 271 -19.80 3.67 3.64
N VAL A 272 -18.61 4.06 4.09
CA VAL A 272 -18.27 5.46 4.44
C VAL A 272 -17.12 6.01 3.59
N GLY A 273 -16.84 5.40 2.44
CA GLY A 273 -15.91 5.92 1.44
C GLY A 273 -14.43 5.62 1.68
N ASN A 274 -14.10 4.71 2.60
CA ASN A 274 -12.72 4.25 2.78
C ASN A 274 -12.42 3.06 1.85
N GLY A 275 -11.14 2.80 1.58
CA GLY A 275 -10.68 1.54 1.00
C GLY A 275 -10.67 1.46 -0.53
N LEU A 276 -10.84 2.57 -1.26
CA LEU A 276 -10.54 2.60 -2.69
C LEU A 276 -9.02 2.53 -2.90
N VAL A 277 -8.56 1.48 -3.57
CA VAL A 277 -7.14 1.17 -3.79
C VAL A 277 -6.90 0.79 -5.24
N GLN A 278 -6.02 1.51 -5.91
CA GLN A 278 -5.58 1.20 -7.26
C GLN A 278 -4.54 0.07 -7.20
N LEU A 279 -4.83 -1.08 -7.82
CA LEU A 279 -3.88 -2.17 -8.03
C LEU A 279 -3.17 -2.00 -9.36
N ILE A 280 -1.84 -1.94 -9.33
CA ILE A 280 -0.99 -1.89 -10.53
C ILE A 280 -0.20 -3.20 -10.56
N MET A 281 -0.39 -4.00 -11.61
CA MET A 281 0.37 -5.24 -11.80
C MET A 281 1.49 -5.01 -12.79
N GLN A 282 2.74 -5.24 -12.38
CA GLN A 282 3.86 -5.15 -13.30
C GLN A 282 3.97 -6.46 -14.08
N GLU A 283 3.72 -6.39 -15.39
CA GLU A 283 4.14 -7.46 -16.27
C GLU A 283 5.66 -7.57 -16.27
N ALA A 284 6.18 -8.80 -16.33
CA ALA A 284 7.59 -8.99 -16.59
C ALA A 284 7.88 -8.36 -17.96
N LYS A 285 8.65 -7.27 -18.01
CA LYS A 285 9.27 -6.83 -19.26
C LYS A 285 10.07 -8.02 -19.78
N LYS A 286 9.62 -8.59 -20.91
CA LYS A 286 10.34 -9.65 -21.63
C LYS A 286 11.69 -9.15 -22.09
#